data_AF-A0A6M5J5U5-F1
#
_entry.id   AF-A0A6M5J5U5-F1
#
_cell.length_a   1.000
_cell.length_b   1.000
_cell.length_c   1.000
_cell.angle_alpha   90.00
_cell.angle_beta   90.00
_cell.angle_gamma   90.00
#
_symmetry.space_group_name_H-M   'P 1'
#
loop_
_entity.id
_entity.type
_entity.pdbx_description
1 polymer ?
#
loop_
_entity_poly.entity_id
_entity_poly.type
_entity_poly.pdbx_seq_one_letter_code
_entity_poly.pdbx_strand_id
1 'polypeptide(L)'
;MGLLGVGTGESALTRQHAGEPVATARCRAGEHARARRPGSVVDARKRHPLKPSRETGKEVGRVARTVLQQADITRALTRISHEILESNRGANDLVVLGIPTRGVLLAERVARTIAEIEERAGSPVDPASLVGALDITMYRDDLSRQPTRSPGPTQVPRRGIDGATVVLVDDVLYSGRTIRAALDALNDLGRPRAVRLAVLVDRGHRELPIRADFVGKNLPTSREERINVRLAEIDDTEEVTIEG
;
A
#
# COMPACT_ATOMS: atom_id res chain seq x y z
N MET A 1 28.83 -39.18 -47.38
CA MET A 1 30.08 -38.54 -47.84
C MET A 1 30.08 -37.11 -47.32
N GLY A 2 30.97 -36.59 -46.49
CA GLY A 2 32.18 -37.08 -45.83
C GLY A 2 32.82 -35.91 -45.06
N LEU A 3 33.30 -36.20 -43.84
CA LEU A 3 34.42 -35.58 -43.08
C LEU A 3 34.33 -34.08 -42.69
N LEU A 4 34.23 -33.74 -41.40
CA LEU A 4 35.24 -33.75 -40.31
C LEU A 4 36.08 -32.45 -40.25
N GLY A 5 36.10 -31.82 -39.08
CA GLY A 5 36.93 -30.66 -38.78
C GLY A 5 36.73 -30.15 -37.35
N VAL A 6 37.27 -30.91 -36.40
CA VAL A 6 37.48 -30.54 -34.99
C VAL A 6 38.53 -29.42 -34.87
N GLY A 7 38.29 -28.43 -34.02
CA GLY A 7 39.24 -27.39 -33.62
C GLY A 7 39.33 -27.29 -32.10
N THR A 8 40.40 -27.85 -31.55
CA THR A 8 40.84 -27.82 -30.15
C THR A 8 41.81 -26.66 -29.89
N GLY A 9 41.86 -26.18 -28.64
CA GLY A 9 42.85 -25.26 -28.07
C GLY A 9 42.16 -24.39 -27.03
N GLU A 10 42.16 -24.67 -25.73
CA GLU A 10 43.23 -24.96 -24.76
C GLU A 10 44.14 -23.77 -24.44
N SER A 11 44.29 -23.56 -23.12
CA SER A 11 45.24 -22.69 -22.40
C SER A 11 44.89 -21.20 -22.23
N ALA A 12 45.11 -20.55 -21.09
CA ALA A 12 45.54 -20.95 -19.76
C ALA A 12 45.61 -19.68 -18.87
N LEU A 13 45.40 -19.89 -17.57
CA LEU A 13 46.07 -19.19 -16.46
C LEU A 13 45.78 -17.68 -16.16
N THR A 14 45.19 -17.52 -14.96
CA THR A 14 45.76 -16.75 -13.83
C THR A 14 45.57 -15.23 -13.81
N ARG A 15 44.77 -14.77 -12.83
CA ARG A 15 45.27 -13.99 -11.69
C ARG A 15 44.25 -13.91 -10.56
N GLN A 16 44.61 -14.52 -9.44
CA GLN A 16 44.12 -14.19 -8.11
C GLN A 16 44.55 -12.75 -7.77
N HIS A 17 43.64 -11.95 -7.22
CA HIS A 17 44.01 -10.91 -6.27
C HIS A 17 43.07 -10.98 -5.06
N ALA A 18 43.64 -11.46 -3.96
CA ALA A 18 43.16 -11.28 -2.62
C ALA A 18 43.77 -9.98 -2.05
N GLY A 19 43.02 -9.34 -1.13
CA GLY A 19 43.45 -8.23 -0.27
C GLY A 19 42.53 -7.01 -0.46
N GLU A 20 41.95 -6.37 0.56
CA GLU A 20 41.93 -6.50 2.02
C GLU A 20 40.76 -5.57 2.50
N PRO A 21 40.30 -5.65 3.76
CA PRO A 21 39.05 -5.05 4.20
C PRO A 21 39.20 -3.57 4.59
N VAL A 22 38.20 -2.75 4.24
CA VAL A 22 38.13 -1.36 4.71
C VAL A 22 37.53 -1.29 6.11
N ALA A 23 38.28 -0.58 6.96
CA ALA A 23 38.18 -0.44 8.40
C ALA A 23 36.84 0.05 8.98
N THR A 24 36.49 -0.60 10.09
CA THR A 24 35.65 -0.15 11.21
C THR A 24 36.08 1.21 11.78
N ALA A 25 35.12 2.12 12.01
CA ALA A 25 35.29 3.28 12.90
C ALA A 25 34.39 3.13 14.14
N ARG A 26 35.02 2.81 15.28
CA ARG A 26 34.45 2.89 16.63
C ARG A 26 34.66 4.31 17.16
N CYS A 27 33.61 4.99 17.60
CA CYS A 27 33.73 6.14 18.49
C CYS A 27 33.56 5.70 19.95
N ARG A 28 34.51 6.12 20.78
CA ARG A 28 34.71 5.75 22.18
C ARG A 28 33.72 6.44 23.13
N ALA A 29 33.43 5.71 24.20
CA ALA A 29 32.84 6.19 25.44
C ALA A 29 33.67 7.31 26.10
N GLY A 30 32.96 8.28 26.67
CA GLY A 30 33.48 9.23 27.66
C GLY A 30 32.78 8.97 29.00
N GLU A 31 33.52 8.34 29.91
CA GLU A 31 33.12 8.03 31.27
C GLU A 31 33.75 9.08 32.20
N HIS A 32 32.93 9.83 32.94
CA HIS A 32 33.40 10.59 34.10
C HIS A 32 32.48 10.33 35.30
N ALA A 33 32.99 9.46 36.17
CA ALA A 33 32.54 9.25 37.52
C ALA A 33 32.65 10.52 38.39
N ARG A 34 31.74 10.68 39.35
CA ARG A 34 32.08 10.93 40.76
C ARG A 34 30.85 10.73 41.66
N ALA A 35 31.12 10.08 42.79
CA ALA A 35 30.18 9.59 43.77
C ALA A 35 30.24 10.40 45.08
N ARG A 36 29.26 10.11 45.97
CA ARG A 36 29.20 10.33 47.44
C ARG A 36 28.59 11.69 47.88
N ARG A 37 27.76 11.82 48.93
CA ARG A 37 27.21 10.94 50.00
C ARG A 37 26.06 11.72 50.74
N PRO A 38 25.39 11.16 51.78
CA PRO A 38 23.99 11.43 52.11
C PRO A 38 23.74 12.38 53.31
N GLY A 39 22.49 12.81 53.43
CA GLY A 39 21.83 13.39 54.61
C GLY A 39 20.39 13.71 54.20
N SER A 40 19.33 13.62 54.99
CA SER A 40 19.10 13.35 56.40
C SER A 40 17.60 13.10 56.53
N VAL A 41 17.22 12.18 57.42
CA VAL A 41 15.84 11.88 57.83
C VAL A 41 15.19 13.13 58.44
N VAL A 42 14.00 13.52 57.97
CA VAL A 42 13.03 14.30 58.77
C VAL A 42 11.59 13.83 58.49
N ASP A 43 10.87 13.79 59.60
CA ASP A 43 9.60 13.19 59.97
C ASP A 43 8.32 13.66 59.24
N ALA A 44 7.30 12.81 59.36
CA ALA A 44 5.99 12.84 58.77
C ALA A 44 5.08 13.95 59.30
N ARG A 45 4.34 14.60 58.39
CA ARG A 45 3.04 15.19 58.69
C ARG A 45 2.03 14.85 57.61
N LYS A 46 0.94 14.21 58.05
CA LYS A 46 -0.27 13.83 57.34
C LYS A 46 -0.70 14.88 56.31
N ARG A 47 -0.73 14.51 55.03
CA ARG A 47 -1.50 15.21 53.99
C ARG A 47 -2.61 14.28 53.51
N HIS A 48 -3.84 14.73 53.69
CA HIS A 48 -5.06 14.09 53.21
C HIS A 48 -5.05 14.13 51.67
N PRO A 49 -5.30 13.02 50.95
CA PRO A 49 -5.32 13.07 49.49
C PRO A 49 -6.60 13.78 49.03
N LEU A 50 -6.44 14.99 48.49
CA LEU A 50 -7.47 15.63 47.68
C LEU A 50 -7.65 14.75 46.43
N LYS A 51 -8.83 14.12 46.34
CA LYS A 51 -9.25 13.34 45.18
C LYS A 51 -9.18 14.25 43.94
N PRO A 52 -8.53 13.86 42.84
CA PRO A 52 -8.71 14.56 41.59
C PRO A 52 -10.15 14.30 41.14
N SER A 53 -10.96 15.37 41.15
CA SER A 53 -12.26 15.42 40.50
C SER A 53 -12.04 15.04 39.04
N ARG A 54 -12.43 13.81 38.68
CA ARG A 54 -12.56 13.41 37.29
C ARG A 54 -13.71 14.22 36.71
N GLU A 55 -13.40 15.40 36.17
CA GLU A 55 -14.20 15.96 35.10
C GLU A 55 -14.05 15.01 33.92
N THR A 56 -14.96 14.05 33.85
CA THR A 56 -15.23 13.31 32.63
C THR A 56 -15.76 14.32 31.63
N GLY A 57 -14.86 14.97 30.92
CA GLY A 57 -15.15 15.54 29.61
C GLY A 57 -15.77 14.41 28.81
N LYS A 58 -17.08 14.48 28.63
CA LYS A 58 -17.81 13.60 27.73
C LYS A 58 -17.32 13.96 26.34
N GLU A 59 -16.29 13.26 25.86
CA GLU A 59 -15.98 13.23 24.44
C GLU A 59 -17.29 12.80 23.77
N VAL A 60 -17.94 13.77 23.10
CA VAL A 60 -19.05 13.48 22.21
C VAL A 60 -18.41 12.79 21.03
N GLY A 61 -18.16 11.48 21.16
CA GLY A 61 -17.63 10.68 20.08
C GLY A 61 -18.55 10.86 18.88
N ARG A 62 -18.01 11.39 17.77
CA ARG A 62 -18.73 11.42 16.49
C ARG A 62 -19.28 10.02 16.25
N VAL A 63 -20.59 9.90 16.07
CA VAL A 63 -21.24 8.61 15.85
C VAL A 63 -20.81 8.12 14.47
N ALA A 64 -19.90 7.14 14.44
CA ALA A 64 -19.53 6.48 13.21
C ALA A 64 -20.68 5.56 12.76
N ARG A 65 -21.13 5.74 11.52
CA ARG A 65 -22.19 4.92 10.91
C ARG A 65 -21.57 3.94 9.92
N THR A 66 -21.76 2.64 10.15
CA THR A 66 -21.33 1.60 9.20
C THR A 66 -22.19 1.66 7.93
N VAL A 67 -21.53 1.64 6.77
CA VAL A 67 -22.13 1.74 5.43
C VAL A 67 -21.84 0.57 4.52
N LEU A 68 -20.79 -0.19 4.82
CA LEU A 68 -20.48 -1.48 4.21
C LEU A 68 -20.01 -2.42 5.32
N GLN A 69 -20.59 -3.61 5.38
CA GLN A 69 -20.08 -4.71 6.19
C GLN A 69 -19.18 -5.62 5.32
N GLN A 70 -18.45 -6.54 5.93
CA GLN A 70 -17.66 -7.57 5.25
C GLN A 70 -18.34 -8.18 4.01
N ALA A 71 -19.57 -8.67 4.15
CA ALA A 71 -20.29 -9.28 3.04
C ALA A 71 -20.55 -8.31 1.88
N ASP A 72 -20.71 -7.01 2.16
CA ASP A 72 -20.88 -5.98 1.13
C ASP A 72 -19.55 -5.70 0.43
N ILE A 73 -18.44 -5.67 1.16
CA ILE A 73 -17.09 -5.48 0.60
C ILE A 73 -16.76 -6.67 -0.32
N THR A 74 -16.98 -7.91 0.13
CA THR A 74 -16.77 -9.10 -0.71
C THR A 74 -17.59 -9.01 -2.00
N ARG A 75 -18.90 -8.69 -1.91
CA ARG A 75 -19.75 -8.53 -3.11
C ARG A 75 -19.26 -7.43 -4.05
N ALA A 76 -18.82 -6.30 -3.50
CA ALA A 76 -18.30 -5.19 -4.28
C ALA A 76 -17.01 -5.59 -5.04
N LEU A 77 -16.08 -6.27 -4.37
CA LEU A 77 -14.84 -6.74 -4.99
C LEU A 77 -15.08 -7.82 -6.05
N THR A 78 -16.02 -8.74 -5.81
CA THR A 78 -16.43 -9.72 -6.83
C THR A 78 -17.00 -9.04 -8.07
N ARG A 79 -17.88 -8.04 -7.89
CA ARG A 79 -18.44 -7.28 -9.01
C ARG A 79 -17.35 -6.52 -9.78
N ILE A 80 -16.48 -5.79 -9.08
CA ILE A 80 -15.34 -5.08 -9.70
C ILE A 80 -14.48 -6.06 -10.51
N SER A 81 -14.21 -7.26 -9.99
CA SER A 81 -13.39 -8.26 -10.67
C SER A 81 -14.03 -8.73 -11.99
N HIS A 82 -15.34 -8.95 -12.00
CA HIS A 82 -16.08 -9.26 -13.23
C HIS A 82 -16.04 -8.09 -14.24
N GLU A 83 -16.27 -6.86 -13.78
CA GLU A 83 -16.23 -5.67 -14.64
C GLU A 83 -14.84 -5.45 -15.27
N ILE A 84 -13.77 -5.68 -14.49
CA ILE A 84 -12.38 -5.62 -14.99
C ILE A 84 -12.16 -6.64 -16.10
N LEU A 85 -12.55 -7.90 -15.89
CA LEU A 85 -12.38 -8.97 -16.86
C LEU A 85 -13.19 -8.73 -18.14
N GLU A 86 -14.43 -8.28 -18.01
CA GLU A 86 -15.27 -7.93 -19.17
C GLU A 86 -14.65 -6.78 -19.97
N SER A 87 -14.22 -5.71 -19.29
CA SER A 87 -13.60 -4.54 -19.91
C SER A 87 -12.22 -4.82 -20.53
N ASN A 88 -11.48 -5.80 -20.01
CA ASN A 88 -10.18 -6.22 -20.54
C ASN A 88 -10.27 -7.40 -21.53
N ARG A 89 -11.42 -8.08 -21.61
CA ARG A 89 -11.65 -9.32 -22.39
C ARG A 89 -10.77 -10.47 -21.90
N GLY A 90 -10.81 -10.72 -20.60
CA GLY A 90 -10.02 -11.74 -19.89
C GLY A 90 -8.85 -11.16 -19.09
N ALA A 91 -8.03 -12.01 -18.47
CA ALA A 91 -6.88 -11.59 -17.66
C ALA A 91 -5.60 -11.35 -18.47
N ASN A 92 -5.64 -11.55 -19.79
CA ASN A 92 -4.49 -11.34 -20.66
C ASN A 92 -4.01 -9.89 -20.61
N ASP A 93 -2.71 -9.73 -20.48
CA ASP A 93 -2.02 -8.45 -20.34
C ASP A 93 -2.47 -7.57 -19.16
N LEU A 94 -3.22 -8.10 -18.21
CA LEU A 94 -3.72 -7.36 -17.06
C LEU A 94 -2.65 -7.25 -15.97
N VAL A 95 -2.52 -6.06 -15.39
CA VAL A 95 -1.71 -5.82 -14.19
C VAL A 95 -2.54 -5.02 -13.20
N VAL A 96 -2.65 -5.51 -11.96
CA VAL A 96 -3.42 -4.87 -10.89
C VAL A 96 -2.42 -4.31 -9.88
N LEU A 97 -2.36 -2.98 -9.74
CA LEU A 97 -1.43 -2.31 -8.83
C LEU A 97 -2.20 -1.60 -7.74
N GLY A 98 -2.01 -2.06 -6.50
CA GLY A 98 -2.60 -1.40 -5.34
C GLY A 98 -1.76 -0.23 -4.87
N ILE A 99 -2.43 0.85 -4.45
CA ILE A 99 -1.79 1.99 -3.81
C ILE A 99 -1.70 1.72 -2.30
N PRO A 100 -0.51 1.76 -1.69
CA PRO A 100 -0.36 1.48 -0.26
C PRO A 100 -1.17 2.43 0.64
N THR A 101 -1.73 1.96 1.76
CA THR A 101 -1.60 0.60 2.31
C THR A 101 -2.77 -0.31 1.92
N ARG A 102 -4.02 0.13 2.10
CA ARG A 102 -5.21 -0.71 1.92
C ARG A 102 -5.51 -1.03 0.46
N GLY A 103 -5.17 -0.14 -0.48
CA GLY A 103 -5.31 -0.41 -1.91
C GLY A 103 -4.53 -1.65 -2.36
N VAL A 104 -3.39 -1.96 -1.72
CA VAL A 104 -2.62 -3.21 -1.97
C VAL A 104 -3.40 -4.45 -1.56
N LEU A 105 -3.98 -4.46 -0.36
CA LEU A 105 -4.81 -5.59 0.09
C LEU A 105 -6.02 -5.80 -0.81
N LEU A 106 -6.66 -4.71 -1.23
CA LEU A 106 -7.79 -4.79 -2.17
C LEU A 106 -7.33 -5.31 -3.54
N ALA A 107 -6.16 -4.90 -4.04
CA ALA A 107 -5.60 -5.39 -5.29
C ALA A 107 -5.32 -6.90 -5.23
N GLU A 108 -4.76 -7.41 -4.13
CA GLU A 108 -4.52 -8.84 -3.91
C GLU A 108 -5.82 -9.65 -3.91
N ARG A 109 -6.87 -9.13 -3.26
CA ARG A 109 -8.20 -9.77 -3.26
C ARG A 109 -8.81 -9.78 -4.66
N VAL A 110 -8.74 -8.67 -5.39
CA VAL A 110 -9.21 -8.58 -6.78
C VAL A 110 -8.47 -9.57 -7.67
N ALA A 111 -7.13 -9.63 -7.59
CA ALA A 111 -6.33 -10.56 -8.39
C ALA A 111 -6.69 -12.03 -8.09
N ARG A 112 -6.94 -12.37 -6.82
CA ARG A 112 -7.40 -13.71 -6.42
C ARG A 112 -8.77 -14.04 -7.01
N THR A 113 -9.72 -13.13 -6.87
CA THR A 113 -11.06 -13.33 -7.44
C THR A 113 -11.03 -13.44 -8.96
N ILE A 114 -10.17 -12.67 -9.64
CA ILE A 114 -9.93 -12.79 -11.09
C ILE A 114 -9.41 -14.19 -11.43
N ALA A 115 -8.39 -14.68 -10.72
CA ALA A 115 -7.84 -16.01 -10.94
C ALA A 115 -8.90 -17.11 -10.77
N GLU A 116 -9.74 -17.03 -9.73
CA GLU A 116 -10.85 -17.95 -9.50
C GLU A 116 -11.92 -17.92 -10.61
N ILE A 117 -12.16 -16.75 -11.21
CA ILE A 117 -13.09 -16.60 -12.34
C ILE A 117 -12.52 -17.25 -13.61
N GLU A 118 -11.25 -16.94 -13.93
CA GLU A 118 -10.57 -17.45 -15.11
C GLU A 118 -10.33 -18.98 -15.04
N GLU A 119 -10.04 -19.52 -13.85
CA GLU A 119 -9.96 -20.97 -13.63
C GLU A 119 -11.27 -21.68 -13.97
N ARG A 120 -12.40 -21.14 -13.49
CA ARG A 120 -13.74 -21.66 -13.81
C ARG A 120 -14.10 -21.52 -15.30
N ALA A 121 -13.51 -20.55 -15.99
CA ALA A 121 -13.67 -20.36 -17.43
C ALA A 121 -12.70 -21.23 -18.27
N GLY A 122 -11.83 -22.01 -17.64
CA GLY A 122 -10.88 -22.91 -18.32
C GLY A 122 -9.59 -22.23 -18.80
N SER A 123 -9.27 -21.03 -18.30
CA SER A 123 -8.06 -20.26 -18.64
C SER A 123 -7.29 -19.86 -17.38
N PRO A 124 -6.77 -20.80 -16.58
CA PRO A 124 -6.20 -20.49 -15.26
C PRO A 124 -5.03 -19.51 -15.36
N VAL A 125 -4.98 -18.57 -14.42
CA VAL A 125 -3.91 -17.57 -14.28
C VAL A 125 -3.42 -17.54 -12.83
N ASP A 126 -2.11 -17.34 -12.64
CA ASP A 126 -1.54 -17.19 -11.30
C ASP A 126 -1.85 -15.78 -10.77
N PRO A 127 -2.57 -15.62 -9.64
CA PRO A 127 -2.85 -14.30 -9.07
C PRO A 127 -1.59 -13.49 -8.75
N ALA A 128 -0.49 -14.15 -8.36
CA ALA A 128 0.78 -13.47 -8.06
C ALA A 128 1.43 -12.87 -9.31
N SER A 129 1.07 -13.36 -10.51
CA SER A 129 1.55 -12.81 -11.78
C SER A 129 0.79 -11.54 -12.22
N LEU A 130 -0.35 -11.25 -11.60
CA LEU A 130 -1.21 -10.12 -11.93
C LEU A 130 -1.01 -8.94 -10.98
N VAL A 131 -0.69 -9.19 -9.70
CA VAL A 131 -0.74 -8.17 -8.65
C VAL A 131 0.62 -7.55 -8.32
N GLY A 132 0.59 -6.26 -7.99
CA GLY A 132 1.72 -5.53 -7.43
C GLY A 132 1.29 -4.37 -6.53
N ALA A 133 2.27 -3.61 -6.07
CA ALA A 133 2.09 -2.43 -5.23
C ALA A 133 2.83 -1.23 -5.84
N LEU A 134 2.20 -0.06 -5.84
CA LEU A 134 2.78 1.17 -6.36
C LEU A 134 2.96 2.20 -5.24
N ASP A 135 4.19 2.37 -4.75
CA ASP A 135 4.48 3.43 -3.80
C ASP A 135 4.52 4.79 -4.51
N ILE A 136 3.67 5.70 -4.06
CA ILE A 136 3.52 7.05 -4.63
C ILE A 136 4.12 8.13 -3.71
N THR A 137 4.84 7.72 -2.65
CA THR A 137 5.25 8.64 -1.57
C THR A 137 6.04 9.80 -2.14
N MET A 138 6.97 9.53 -3.07
CA MET A 138 7.82 10.55 -3.68
C MET A 138 7.14 11.42 -4.74
N TYR A 139 5.91 11.09 -5.14
CA TYR A 139 5.16 11.76 -6.23
C TYR A 139 4.05 12.67 -5.71
N ARG A 140 3.86 12.74 -4.39
CA ARG A 140 2.84 13.58 -3.78
C ARG A 140 3.18 15.06 -3.91
N ASP A 141 2.17 15.87 -4.20
CA ASP A 141 2.30 17.32 -4.39
C ASP A 141 2.36 18.12 -3.07
N ASP A 142 2.12 17.46 -1.93
CA ASP A 142 2.07 18.05 -0.60
C ASP A 142 3.24 17.67 0.33
N LEU A 143 4.31 17.08 -0.22
CA LEU A 143 5.49 16.64 0.54
C LEU A 143 6.17 17.73 1.38
N SER A 144 6.05 18.99 0.97
CA SER A 144 6.59 20.13 1.72
C SER A 144 5.78 20.50 2.97
N ARG A 145 4.54 20.02 3.08
CA ARG A 145 3.57 20.43 4.12
C ARG A 145 3.18 19.30 5.07
N GLN A 146 3.45 18.04 4.72
CA GLN A 146 3.14 16.89 5.57
C GLN A 146 4.41 16.07 5.85
N PRO A 147 4.54 15.48 7.06
CA PRO A 147 5.65 14.57 7.36
C PRO A 147 5.68 13.43 6.34
N THR A 148 6.84 13.19 5.73
CA THR A 148 7.06 12.06 4.84
C THR A 148 6.91 10.75 5.61
N ARG A 149 5.93 9.94 5.21
CA ARG A 149 6.01 8.49 5.46
C ARG A 149 7.29 7.97 4.80
N SER A 150 7.97 7.01 5.41
CA SER A 150 9.09 6.35 4.73
C SER A 150 8.56 5.69 3.44
N PRO A 151 9.17 5.96 2.27
CA PRO A 151 8.75 5.31 1.02
C PRO A 151 8.77 3.79 1.16
N GLY A 152 7.68 3.15 0.74
CA GLY A 152 7.62 1.70 0.61
C GLY A 152 8.21 1.22 -0.71
N PRO A 153 8.48 -0.09 -0.86
CA PRO A 153 8.91 -0.63 -2.14
C PRO A 153 7.74 -0.67 -3.13
N THR A 154 7.96 -0.12 -4.32
CA THR A 154 7.13 -0.42 -5.50
C THR A 154 7.48 -1.83 -6.00
N GLN A 155 6.44 -2.64 -6.19
CA GLN A 155 6.54 -4.03 -6.64
C GLN A 155 5.63 -4.20 -7.85
N VAL A 156 6.22 -4.60 -8.97
CA VAL A 156 5.49 -4.85 -10.22
C VAL A 156 5.68 -6.32 -10.59
N PRO A 157 4.67 -6.99 -11.16
CA PRO A 157 4.85 -8.35 -11.69
C PRO A 157 6.04 -8.45 -12.65
N ARG A 158 6.63 -9.64 -12.77
CA ARG A 158 7.82 -9.90 -13.62
C ARG A 158 7.66 -9.44 -15.07
N ARG A 159 6.44 -9.46 -15.59
CA ARG A 159 6.11 -9.01 -16.95
C ARG A 159 6.30 -7.50 -17.14
N GLY A 160 6.34 -6.72 -16.06
CA GLY A 160 6.33 -5.26 -16.12
C GLY A 160 4.94 -4.70 -16.49
N ILE A 161 4.90 -3.42 -16.83
CA ILE A 161 3.67 -2.71 -17.22
C ILE A 161 3.63 -2.33 -18.70
N ASP A 162 4.70 -2.55 -19.46
CA ASP A 162 4.79 -2.14 -20.86
C ASP A 162 3.74 -2.86 -21.71
N GLY A 163 2.94 -2.07 -22.45
CA GLY A 163 1.85 -2.59 -23.27
C GLY A 163 0.72 -3.26 -22.49
N ALA A 164 0.76 -3.28 -21.15
CA ALA A 164 -0.26 -3.87 -20.30
C ALA A 164 -1.50 -2.97 -20.14
N THR A 165 -2.62 -3.57 -19.77
CA THR A 165 -3.72 -2.83 -19.14
C THR A 165 -3.44 -2.80 -17.63
N VAL A 166 -3.12 -1.62 -17.09
CA VAL A 166 -2.90 -1.43 -15.65
C VAL A 166 -4.20 -1.00 -14.99
N VAL A 167 -4.62 -1.68 -13.93
CA VAL A 167 -5.71 -1.26 -13.05
C VAL A 167 -5.11 -0.82 -11.73
N LEU A 168 -5.14 0.49 -11.47
CA LEU A 168 -4.83 1.06 -10.17
C LEU A 168 -5.96 0.74 -9.20
N VAL A 169 -5.62 0.33 -7.98
CA VAL A 169 -6.59 0.02 -6.93
C VAL A 169 -6.35 0.86 -5.69
N ASP A 170 -7.39 1.56 -5.23
CA ASP A 170 -7.37 2.34 -4.00
C ASP A 170 -8.63 2.07 -3.15
N ASP A 171 -8.57 2.39 -1.86
CA ASP A 171 -9.71 2.18 -0.97
C ASP A 171 -10.79 3.27 -1.16
N VAL A 172 -10.41 4.54 -1.23
CA VAL A 172 -11.34 5.67 -1.32
C VAL A 172 -10.88 6.71 -2.34
N LEU A 173 -11.72 6.96 -3.36
CA LEU A 173 -11.52 8.08 -4.27
C LEU A 173 -12.15 9.38 -3.72
N TYR A 174 -11.30 10.36 -3.39
CA TYR A 174 -11.69 11.68 -2.90
C TYR A 174 -11.33 12.81 -3.88
N SER A 175 -10.31 13.64 -3.61
CA SER A 175 -9.92 14.77 -4.47
C SER A 175 -9.32 14.35 -5.81
N GLY A 176 -8.73 13.15 -5.87
CA GLY A 176 -8.02 12.60 -7.02
C GLY A 176 -6.49 12.78 -6.97
N ARG A 177 -5.94 13.47 -5.97
CA ARG A 177 -4.49 13.76 -5.89
C ARG A 177 -3.64 12.51 -5.73
N THR A 178 -4.09 11.53 -4.93
CA THR A 178 -3.44 10.21 -4.80
C THR A 178 -3.29 9.52 -6.16
N ILE A 179 -4.35 9.52 -6.97
CA ILE A 179 -4.33 8.88 -8.28
C ILE A 179 -3.46 9.65 -9.27
N ARG A 180 -3.47 10.99 -9.22
CA ARG A 180 -2.53 11.79 -10.02
C ARG A 180 -1.08 11.39 -9.72
N ALA A 181 -0.70 11.33 -8.44
CA ALA A 181 0.64 10.89 -8.03
C ALA A 181 0.95 9.46 -8.48
N ALA A 182 -0.05 8.57 -8.48
CA ALA A 182 0.09 7.21 -9.02
C ALA A 182 0.35 7.20 -10.53
N LEU A 183 -0.33 8.05 -11.30
CA LEU A 183 -0.07 8.19 -12.74
C LEU A 183 1.33 8.72 -13.01
N ASP A 184 1.80 9.69 -12.22
CA ASP A 184 3.18 10.19 -12.31
C ASP A 184 4.19 9.07 -11.98
N ALA A 185 3.94 8.28 -10.92
CA ALA A 185 4.79 7.13 -10.57
C ALA A 185 4.82 6.03 -11.65
N LEU A 186 3.68 5.76 -12.30
CA LEU A 186 3.63 4.79 -13.40
C LEU A 186 4.48 5.21 -14.60
N ASN A 187 4.59 6.52 -14.88
CA ASN A 187 5.39 7.02 -15.99
C ASN A 187 6.89 6.73 -15.81
N ASP A 188 7.37 6.57 -14.59
CA ASP A 188 8.78 6.23 -14.33
C ASP A 188 9.03 4.71 -14.43
N LEU A 189 7.98 3.89 -14.40
CA LEU A 189 8.07 2.43 -14.44
C LEU A 189 7.95 1.84 -15.85
N GLY A 190 7.22 2.49 -16.76
CA GLY A 190 6.96 1.96 -18.10
C GLY A 190 5.85 2.66 -18.86
N ARG A 191 5.37 2.02 -19.92
CA ARG A 191 4.39 2.54 -20.88
C ARG A 191 3.22 1.56 -21.01
N PRO A 192 2.24 1.61 -20.09
CA PRO A 192 1.04 0.80 -20.22
C PRO A 192 0.22 1.22 -21.44
N ARG A 193 -0.46 0.25 -22.04
CA ARG A 193 -1.40 0.49 -23.15
C ARG A 193 -2.63 1.26 -22.69
N ALA A 194 -3.08 0.98 -21.47
CA ALA A 194 -4.18 1.67 -20.82
C ALA A 194 -3.98 1.67 -19.31
N VAL A 195 -4.41 2.73 -18.64
CA VAL A 195 -4.51 2.81 -17.18
C VAL A 195 -5.97 3.00 -16.81
N ARG A 196 -6.47 2.17 -15.91
CA ARG A 196 -7.82 2.20 -15.35
C ARG A 196 -7.75 2.33 -13.84
N LEU A 197 -8.84 2.74 -13.22
CA LEU A 197 -8.95 2.92 -11.78
C LEU A 197 -10.13 2.13 -11.21
N ALA A 198 -9.84 1.27 -10.24
CA ALA A 198 -10.82 0.59 -9.40
C ALA A 198 -10.74 1.13 -7.97
N VAL A 199 -11.88 1.47 -7.38
CA VAL A 199 -11.95 1.88 -5.97
C VAL A 199 -13.09 1.20 -5.24
N LEU A 200 -12.87 0.89 -3.95
CA LEU A 200 -13.95 0.35 -3.12
C LEU A 200 -15.04 1.41 -2.90
N VAL A 201 -14.64 2.65 -2.58
CA VAL A 201 -15.57 3.76 -2.34
C VAL A 201 -15.24 4.96 -3.22
N ASP A 202 -16.27 5.52 -3.85
CA ASP A 202 -16.23 6.87 -4.40
C ASP A 202 -17.03 7.80 -3.49
N ARG A 203 -16.35 8.80 -2.91
CA ARG A 203 -16.99 9.77 -1.99
C ARG A 203 -17.24 11.16 -2.58
N GLY A 204 -16.94 11.36 -3.87
CA GLY A 204 -17.07 12.65 -4.55
C GLY A 204 -16.00 13.70 -4.18
N HIS A 205 -16.34 14.98 -4.36
CA HIS A 205 -15.48 16.16 -4.08
C HIS A 205 -14.16 16.22 -4.84
N ARG A 206 -14.22 15.91 -6.14
CA ARG A 206 -13.07 15.97 -7.04
C ARG A 206 -12.46 17.38 -7.10
N GLU A 207 -11.15 17.43 -7.04
CA GLU A 207 -10.35 18.62 -7.35
C GLU A 207 -9.60 18.46 -8.67
N LEU A 208 -9.46 17.23 -9.15
CA LEU A 208 -8.88 16.87 -10.43
C LEU A 208 -9.93 16.12 -11.28
N PRO A 209 -9.87 16.20 -12.63
CA PRO A 209 -10.82 15.54 -13.52
C PRO A 209 -10.57 14.02 -13.62
N ILE A 210 -10.47 13.35 -12.48
CA ILE A 210 -10.18 11.92 -12.34
C ILE A 210 -11.46 11.21 -11.89
N ARG A 211 -11.82 10.15 -12.60
CA ARG A 211 -12.94 9.25 -12.27
C ARG A 211 -12.42 7.82 -12.20
N ALA A 212 -13.07 7.02 -11.38
CA ALA A 212 -12.86 5.57 -11.37
C ALA A 212 -13.67 4.93 -12.49
N ASP A 213 -13.10 3.91 -13.12
CA ASP A 213 -13.77 3.06 -14.09
C ASP A 213 -14.64 2.02 -13.36
N PHE A 214 -14.15 1.53 -12.22
CA PHE A 214 -14.82 0.52 -11.39
C PHE A 214 -15.01 1.04 -9.98
N VAL A 215 -16.25 1.08 -9.51
CA VAL A 215 -16.60 1.63 -8.19
C VAL A 215 -17.38 0.59 -7.39
N GLY A 216 -16.91 0.27 -6.18
CA GLY A 216 -17.60 -0.62 -5.27
C GLY A 216 -18.90 -0.01 -4.71
N LYS A 217 -18.82 1.22 -4.21
CA LYS A 217 -20.00 2.00 -3.78
C LYS A 217 -19.78 3.50 -3.93
N ASN A 218 -20.77 4.18 -4.50
CA ASN A 218 -20.86 5.63 -4.45
C ASN A 218 -21.49 6.05 -3.11
N LEU A 219 -20.76 6.85 -2.34
CA LEU A 219 -21.19 7.37 -1.04
C LEU A 219 -21.13 8.90 -1.08
N PRO A 220 -22.26 9.58 -1.39
CA PRO A 220 -22.34 11.03 -1.24
C PRO A 220 -22.00 11.41 0.19
N THR A 221 -21.01 12.28 0.37
CA THR A 221 -20.57 12.79 1.68
C THR A 221 -20.55 14.31 1.70
N SER A 222 -20.52 14.91 2.88
CA SER A 222 -20.04 16.27 3.07
C SER A 222 -18.51 16.31 3.05
N ARG A 223 -17.92 17.52 2.97
CA ARG A 223 -16.46 17.70 3.09
C ARG A 223 -15.93 17.45 4.50
N GLU A 224 -16.80 17.55 5.50
CA GLU A 224 -16.47 17.38 6.92
C GLU A 224 -16.55 15.93 7.37
N GLU A 225 -17.31 15.11 6.64
CA GLU A 225 -17.40 13.68 6.85
C GLU A 225 -16.08 12.99 6.44
N ARG A 226 -15.77 11.88 7.10
CA ARG A 226 -14.63 11.02 6.75
C ARG A 226 -15.13 9.61 6.50
N ILE A 227 -14.57 9.00 5.46
CA ILE A 227 -14.75 7.58 5.16
C ILE A 227 -13.58 6.84 5.80
N ASN A 228 -13.88 5.89 6.68
CA ASN A 228 -12.89 4.98 7.22
C ASN A 228 -13.12 3.59 6.63
N VAL A 229 -12.13 3.09 5.89
CA VAL A 229 -12.12 1.69 5.42
C VAL A 229 -11.27 0.90 6.39
N ARG A 230 -11.84 -0.20 6.90
CA ARG A 230 -11.14 -1.17 7.76
C ARG A 230 -11.14 -2.52 7.06
N LEU A 231 -9.97 -3.14 6.99
CA LEU A 231 -9.79 -4.46 6.38
C LEU A 231 -9.20 -5.40 7.43
N ALA A 232 -9.72 -6.63 7.50
CA ALA A 232 -9.38 -7.57 8.55
C ALA A 232 -7.88 -7.86 8.67
N GLU A 233 -7.11 -7.77 7.57
CA GLU A 233 -5.67 -8.02 7.54
C GLU A 233 -4.85 -6.97 8.31
N ILE A 234 -5.39 -5.77 8.56
CA ILE A 234 -4.72 -4.68 9.28
C ILE A 234 -5.48 -4.27 10.54
N ASP A 235 -6.81 -4.28 10.49
CA ASP A 235 -7.67 -3.58 11.43
C ASP A 235 -8.49 -4.53 12.34
N ASP A 236 -8.27 -5.86 12.27
CA ASP A 236 -9.02 -6.95 12.95
C ASP A 236 -10.55 -6.95 12.72
N THR A 237 -11.02 -6.02 11.89
CA THR A 237 -12.41 -5.73 11.59
C THR A 237 -12.53 -5.38 10.13
N GLU A 238 -13.68 -5.69 9.53
CA GLU A 238 -13.91 -5.43 8.12
C GLU A 238 -15.23 -4.71 7.90
N GLU A 239 -15.11 -3.40 7.71
CA GLU A 239 -16.23 -2.50 7.52
C GLU A 239 -15.79 -1.19 6.85
N VAL A 240 -16.74 -0.48 6.28
CA VAL A 240 -16.59 0.93 5.94
C VAL A 240 -17.54 1.75 6.79
N THR A 241 -17.03 2.78 7.44
CA THR A 241 -17.81 3.70 8.27
C THR A 241 -17.72 5.14 7.76
N ILE A 242 -18.74 5.93 8.06
CA ILE A 242 -18.76 7.38 7.85
C ILE A 242 -18.85 8.05 9.22
N GLU A 243 -17.93 8.97 9.51
CA GLU A 243 -17.95 9.83 10.70
C GLU A 243 -18.05 11.30 10.29
N GLY A 244 -18.82 12.11 11.02
CA GLY A 244 -19.12 13.50 10.72
C GLY A 244 -19.52 14.28 11.95
#